data_AF-A0A2N7PPL5-F1
#
_entry.id   AF-A0A2N7PPL5-F1
#
_cell.length_a   1.000
_cell.length_b   1.000
_cell.length_c   1.000
_cell.angle_alpha   90.00
_cell.angle_beta   90.00
_cell.angle_gamma   90.00
#
_symmetry.space_group_name_H-M   'P 1'
#
loop_
_entity.id
_entity.type
_entity.pdbx_description
1 polymer ?
#
loop_
_entity_poly.entity_id
_entity_poly.type
_entity_poly.pdbx_seq_one_letter_code
_entity_poly.pdbx_strand_id
1 'polypeptide(L)'
;MCFKKGFRGIGDFLKVGGLKMTKIKICKTLNNHDNLLGGKFMNESLSTSKLLGGIGAILLVLTITPYLGAISGLVGIILILISLNMFSKIYSDPQIFRNALISFVLAIISGFVVILIVGITFFSLFTMMGPFSYPSHMFSSIGIGTIFAFIIIYLLLIISAYYLKTSFTLLSSYTGVNLFRTGGLWYFIGTILTIVIIGILINLVAWILIAVAFFTTPEEVKSSV
;
A
#
# COMPACT_ATOMS: atom_id res chain seq x y z
N MET A 1 -17.63 -8.91 30.46
CA MET A 1 -17.57 -10.36 30.14
C MET A 1 -16.11 -10.76 30.14
N CYS A 2 -15.64 -11.37 31.24
CA CYS A 2 -14.21 -11.60 31.49
C CYS A 2 -13.53 -12.40 30.37
N PHE A 3 -12.35 -11.93 29.97
CA PHE A 3 -11.42 -12.52 29.02
C PHE A 3 -10.94 -13.90 29.55
N LYS A 4 -11.74 -14.94 29.30
CA LYS A 4 -11.61 -16.29 29.89
C LYS A 4 -10.71 -17.23 29.09
N LYS A 5 -9.80 -16.74 28.24
CA LYS A 5 -9.06 -17.62 27.31
C LYS A 5 -7.52 -17.67 27.45
N GLY A 6 -6.90 -16.93 28.38
CA GLY A 6 -5.42 -16.85 28.42
C GLY A 6 -4.70 -17.28 29.71
N PHE A 7 -5.40 -17.52 30.83
CA PHE A 7 -4.75 -17.77 32.13
C PHE A 7 -5.30 -19.03 32.79
N ARG A 8 -4.97 -20.21 32.23
CA ARG A 8 -5.25 -21.52 32.86
C ARG A 8 -4.13 -22.02 33.79
N GLY A 9 -2.96 -21.37 33.82
CA GLY A 9 -1.79 -21.87 34.56
C GLY A 9 -1.50 -21.22 35.92
N ILE A 10 -2.20 -20.15 36.31
CA ILE A 10 -1.90 -19.38 37.56
C ILE A 10 -3.08 -19.46 38.56
N GLY A 11 -4.03 -20.36 38.32
CA GLY A 11 -5.22 -20.54 39.16
C GLY A 11 -4.96 -21.24 40.50
N ASP A 12 -3.91 -22.06 40.59
CA ASP A 12 -3.74 -22.96 41.73
C ASP A 12 -2.97 -22.35 42.91
N PHE A 13 -2.33 -21.20 42.73
CA PHE A 13 -1.58 -20.52 43.80
C PHE A 13 -2.40 -19.53 44.65
N LEU A 14 -3.64 -19.21 44.26
CA LEU A 14 -4.46 -18.17 44.92
C LEU A 14 -5.60 -18.74 45.78
N LYS A 15 -5.52 -20.02 46.17
CA LYS A 15 -6.57 -20.73 46.90
C LYS A 15 -6.28 -20.91 48.40
N VAL A 16 -5.41 -20.08 48.98
CA VAL A 16 -5.15 -20.05 50.43
C VAL A 16 -5.29 -18.60 50.92
N GLY A 17 -6.38 -18.31 51.63
CA GLY A 17 -6.51 -17.07 52.44
C GLY A 17 -7.26 -15.88 51.79
N GLY A 18 -8.52 -15.70 52.19
CA GLY A 18 -9.05 -14.40 52.66
C GLY A 18 -8.96 -13.11 51.83
N LEU A 19 -8.67 -13.11 50.52
CA LEU A 19 -8.42 -11.86 49.75
C LEU A 19 -9.53 -11.53 48.72
N LYS A 20 -10.76 -11.25 49.18
CA LYS A 20 -11.84 -10.78 48.28
C LYS A 20 -11.70 -9.31 47.87
N MET A 21 -11.23 -8.43 48.76
CA MET A 21 -11.12 -6.98 48.51
C MET A 21 -9.89 -6.59 47.67
N THR A 22 -8.83 -7.40 47.67
CA THR A 22 -7.56 -7.09 46.99
C THR A 22 -7.60 -7.42 45.50
N LYS A 23 -8.41 -8.40 45.09
CA LYS A 23 -8.58 -8.76 43.67
C LYS A 23 -9.18 -7.63 42.83
N ILE A 24 -10.10 -6.82 43.38
CA ILE A 24 -10.73 -5.72 42.64
C ILE A 24 -9.71 -4.61 42.36
N LYS A 25 -8.89 -4.25 43.36
CA LYS A 25 -7.84 -3.24 43.20
C LYS A 25 -6.76 -3.70 42.22
N ILE A 26 -6.32 -4.95 42.32
CA ILE A 26 -5.32 -5.55 41.42
C ILE A 26 -5.85 -5.67 39.98
N CYS A 27 -7.09 -6.12 39.76
CA CYS A 27 -7.68 -6.16 38.42
C CYS A 27 -7.81 -4.75 37.80
N LYS A 28 -8.14 -3.75 38.61
CA LYS A 28 -8.23 -2.36 38.12
C LYS A 28 -6.86 -1.82 37.71
N THR A 29 -5.82 -2.13 38.48
CA THR A 29 -4.44 -1.73 38.18
C THR A 29 -3.86 -2.49 36.97
N LEU A 30 -4.10 -3.80 36.85
CA LEU A 30 -3.67 -4.61 35.69
C LEU A 30 -4.38 -4.18 34.40
N ASN A 31 -5.70 -3.95 34.46
CA ASN A 31 -6.44 -3.44 33.30
C ASN A 31 -5.94 -2.05 32.88
N ASN A 32 -5.52 -1.20 33.83
CA ASN A 32 -4.93 0.09 33.50
C ASN A 32 -3.55 -0.08 32.81
N HIS A 33 -2.71 -1.01 33.29
CA HIS A 33 -1.43 -1.32 32.65
C HIS A 33 -1.58 -1.96 31.26
N ASP A 34 -2.52 -2.87 31.06
CA ASP A 34 -2.77 -3.50 29.76
C ASP A 34 -3.34 -2.50 28.74
N ASN A 35 -4.21 -1.57 29.17
CA ASN A 35 -4.69 -0.47 28.32
C ASN A 35 -3.60 0.58 28.04
N LEU A 36 -2.70 0.83 28.98
CA LEU A 36 -1.53 1.71 28.79
C LEU A 36 -0.50 1.08 27.84
N LEU A 37 -0.22 -0.23 27.98
CA LEU A 37 0.68 -0.98 27.09
C LEU A 37 0.06 -1.18 25.71
N GLY A 38 -1.25 -1.45 25.64
CA GLY A 38 -2.00 -1.50 24.40
C GLY A 38 -2.00 -0.14 23.69
N GLY A 39 -2.32 0.95 24.40
CA GLY A 39 -2.27 2.30 23.86
C GLY A 39 -0.88 2.70 23.35
N LYS A 40 0.17 2.35 24.10
CA LYS A 40 1.58 2.60 23.72
C LYS A 40 2.06 1.72 22.55
N PHE A 41 1.56 0.50 22.43
CA PHE A 41 1.88 -0.33 21.26
C PHE A 41 1.15 0.18 20.01
N MET A 42 -0.10 0.60 20.15
CA MET A 42 -0.92 1.10 19.03
C MET A 42 -0.42 2.46 18.52
N ASN A 43 -0.02 3.38 19.40
CA ASN A 43 0.48 4.69 18.98
C ASN A 43 1.86 4.60 18.28
N GLU A 44 2.73 3.70 18.73
CA GLU A 44 4.03 3.42 18.10
C GLU A 44 3.83 2.78 16.72
N SER A 45 2.88 1.84 16.61
CA SER A 45 2.50 1.24 15.34
C SER A 45 1.90 2.29 14.38
N LEU A 46 1.02 3.17 14.86
CA LEU A 46 0.41 4.24 14.04
C LEU A 46 1.42 5.24 13.51
N SER A 47 2.30 5.77 14.37
CA SER A 47 3.35 6.72 13.97
C SER A 47 4.30 6.09 12.94
N THR A 48 4.76 4.86 13.18
CA THR A 48 5.60 4.10 12.25
C THR A 48 4.90 3.87 10.91
N SER A 49 3.62 3.50 10.92
CA SER A 49 2.83 3.26 9.71
C SER A 49 2.74 4.51 8.82
N LYS A 50 2.57 5.69 9.44
CA LYS A 50 2.49 6.96 8.72
C LYS A 50 3.82 7.37 8.12
N LEU A 51 4.91 7.23 8.89
CA LEU A 51 6.25 7.50 8.39
C LEU A 51 6.56 6.59 7.20
N LEU A 52 6.32 5.28 7.30
CA LEU A 52 6.51 4.36 6.17
C LEU A 52 5.65 4.73 4.96
N GLY A 53 4.35 5.00 5.17
CA GLY A 53 3.43 5.34 4.08
C GLY A 53 3.77 6.67 3.39
N GLY A 54 4.12 7.68 4.18
CA GLY A 54 4.53 9.01 3.69
C GLY A 54 5.86 8.97 2.94
N ILE A 55 6.89 8.32 3.51
CA ILE A 55 8.19 8.14 2.85
C ILE A 55 8.02 7.31 1.57
N GLY A 56 7.22 6.24 1.62
CA GLY A 56 6.94 5.41 0.45
C GLY A 56 6.25 6.18 -0.68
N ALA A 57 5.28 7.03 -0.36
CA ALA A 57 4.60 7.88 -1.34
C ALA A 57 5.55 8.95 -1.94
N ILE A 58 6.43 9.54 -1.14
CA ILE A 58 7.45 10.48 -1.63
C ILE A 58 8.45 9.77 -2.55
N LEU A 59 8.91 8.57 -2.17
CA LEU A 59 9.77 7.75 -3.03
C LEU A 59 9.12 7.46 -4.38
N LEU A 60 7.80 7.25 -4.41
CA LEU A 60 7.06 7.05 -5.65
C LEU A 60 7.01 8.28 -6.55
N VAL A 61 7.02 9.49 -5.99
CA VAL A 61 7.14 10.73 -6.79
C VAL A 61 8.50 10.80 -7.49
N LEU A 62 9.57 10.32 -6.86
CA LEU A 62 10.92 10.32 -7.44
C LEU A 62 11.09 9.34 -8.61
N THR A 63 10.11 8.45 -8.86
CA THR A 63 10.18 7.44 -9.92
C THR A 63 10.30 8.00 -11.33
N ILE A 64 9.95 9.28 -11.52
CA ILE A 64 10.14 9.99 -12.80
C ILE A 64 11.62 10.06 -13.20
N THR A 65 12.53 10.00 -12.23
CA THR A 65 13.96 10.06 -12.52
C THR A 65 14.41 8.73 -13.14
N PRO A 66 14.80 8.69 -14.43
CA PRO A 66 15.03 7.43 -15.15
C PRO A 66 16.16 6.56 -14.59
N TYR A 67 17.11 7.15 -13.86
CA TYR A 67 18.27 6.43 -13.31
C TYR A 67 17.98 5.71 -11.98
N LEU A 68 17.15 6.29 -11.12
CA LEU A 68 16.81 5.75 -9.80
C LEU A 68 15.36 5.26 -9.71
N GLY A 69 14.58 5.46 -10.78
CA GLY A 69 13.13 5.33 -10.74
C GLY A 69 12.62 3.91 -10.53
N ALA A 70 13.23 2.93 -11.19
CA ALA A 70 12.79 1.54 -11.08
C ALA A 70 13.01 0.98 -9.66
N ILE A 71 14.17 1.26 -9.07
CA ILE A 71 14.54 0.76 -7.73
C ILE A 71 13.74 1.51 -6.66
N SER A 72 13.66 2.85 -6.74
CA SER A 72 12.90 3.67 -5.80
C SER A 72 11.40 3.36 -5.84
N GLY A 73 10.85 3.07 -7.02
CA GLY A 73 9.45 2.70 -7.17
C GLY A 73 9.13 1.38 -6.48
N LEU A 74 10.01 0.38 -6.60
CA LEU A 74 9.82 -0.91 -5.94
C LEU A 74 9.85 -0.75 -4.42
N VAL A 75 10.85 -0.05 -3.89
CA VAL A 75 10.99 0.23 -2.45
C VAL A 75 9.80 1.05 -1.93
N GLY A 76 9.39 2.07 -2.68
CA GLY A 76 8.27 2.95 -2.34
C GLY A 76 6.95 2.18 -2.21
N ILE A 77 6.66 1.28 -3.16
CA ILE A 77 5.43 0.47 -3.10
C ILE A 77 5.47 -0.51 -1.93
N ILE A 78 6.62 -1.14 -1.67
CA ILE A 78 6.79 -2.07 -0.53
C ILE A 78 6.52 -1.34 0.80
N LEU A 79 7.05 -0.13 0.97
CA LEU A 79 6.82 0.71 2.16
C LEU A 79 5.34 1.02 2.37
N ILE A 80 4.61 1.37 1.30
CA ILE A 80 3.17 1.60 1.36
C ILE A 80 2.43 0.31 1.73
N LEU A 81 2.82 -0.85 1.18
CA LEU A 81 2.21 -2.13 1.52
C LEU A 81 2.38 -2.48 3.01
N ILE A 82 3.57 -2.25 3.56
CA ILE A 82 3.83 -2.47 5.00
C ILE A 82 2.97 -1.52 5.84
N SER A 83 2.87 -0.25 5.45
CA SER A 83 1.99 0.73 6.09
C SER A 83 0.53 0.26 6.10
N LEU A 84 0.00 -0.17 4.96
CA LEU A 84 -1.38 -0.67 4.84
C LEU A 84 -1.61 -1.97 5.62
N ASN A 85 -0.61 -2.85 5.73
CA ASN A 85 -0.67 -4.04 6.58
C ASN A 85 -0.78 -3.68 8.07
N MET A 86 -0.04 -2.66 8.52
CA MET A 86 -0.14 -2.18 9.90
C MET A 86 -1.50 -1.54 10.17
N PHE A 87 -2.00 -0.68 9.27
CA PHE A 87 -3.35 -0.12 9.38
C PHE A 87 -4.45 -1.18 9.37
N SER A 88 -4.30 -2.23 8.55
CA SER A 88 -5.22 -3.36 8.52
C SER A 88 -5.29 -4.09 9.88
N LYS A 89 -4.15 -4.24 10.56
CA LYS A 89 -4.10 -4.82 11.92
C LYS A 89 -4.71 -3.90 12.97
N ILE A 90 -4.45 -2.59 12.88
CA ILE A 90 -4.96 -1.59 13.83
C ILE A 90 -6.48 -1.48 13.73
N TYR A 91 -7.03 -1.37 12.52
CA TYR A 91 -8.47 -1.25 12.28
C TYR A 91 -9.20 -2.59 12.22
N SER A 92 -8.48 -3.72 12.41
CA SER A 92 -9.02 -5.09 12.32
C SER A 92 -9.80 -5.38 11.01
N ASP A 93 -9.46 -4.70 9.92
CA ASP A 93 -10.05 -4.92 8.59
C ASP A 93 -8.98 -5.42 7.59
N PRO A 94 -8.97 -6.72 7.26
CA PRO A 94 -8.05 -7.30 6.28
C PRO A 94 -8.28 -6.79 4.86
N GLN A 95 -9.43 -6.19 4.55
CA GLN A 95 -9.75 -5.72 3.20
C GLN A 95 -8.85 -4.57 2.75
N ILE A 96 -8.41 -3.71 3.68
CA ILE A 96 -7.51 -2.59 3.40
C ILE A 96 -6.22 -3.11 2.76
N PHE A 97 -5.57 -4.08 3.39
CA PHE A 97 -4.33 -4.67 2.90
C PHE A 97 -4.57 -5.61 1.71
N ARG A 98 -5.62 -6.43 1.74
CA ARG A 98 -5.91 -7.39 0.66
C ARG A 98 -6.14 -6.69 -0.67
N ASN A 99 -6.92 -5.61 -0.70
CA ASN A 99 -7.16 -4.86 -1.93
C ASN A 99 -5.87 -4.20 -2.46
N ALA A 100 -5.00 -3.72 -1.57
CA ALA A 100 -3.73 -3.10 -1.95
C ALA A 100 -2.74 -4.15 -2.48
N LEU A 101 -2.71 -5.34 -1.88
CA LEU A 101 -1.91 -6.47 -2.33
C LEU A 101 -2.36 -6.93 -3.72
N ILE A 102 -3.66 -7.02 -3.97
CA ILE A 102 -4.21 -7.35 -5.30
C ILE A 102 -3.76 -6.31 -6.33
N SER A 103 -3.85 -5.02 -6.00
CA SER A 103 -3.34 -3.96 -6.89
C SER A 103 -1.84 -4.14 -7.17
N PHE A 104 -1.03 -4.43 -6.15
CA PHE A 104 0.41 -4.63 -6.31
C PHE A 104 0.76 -5.80 -7.22
N VAL A 105 0.11 -6.95 -7.02
CA VAL A 105 0.33 -8.13 -7.87
C VAL A 105 -0.05 -7.84 -9.32
N LEU A 106 -1.19 -7.16 -9.55
CA LEU A 106 -1.59 -6.75 -10.89
C LEU A 106 -0.62 -5.74 -11.52
N ALA A 107 -0.06 -4.83 -10.72
CA ALA A 107 0.93 -3.85 -11.17
C ALA A 107 2.26 -4.52 -11.58
N ILE A 108 2.70 -5.54 -10.85
CA ILE A 108 3.89 -6.32 -11.22
C ILE A 108 3.65 -7.09 -12.52
N ILE A 109 2.52 -7.79 -12.64
CA ILE A 109 2.19 -8.59 -13.83
C ILE A 109 2.15 -7.68 -15.06
N SER A 110 1.43 -6.56 -14.98
CA SER A 110 1.35 -5.59 -16.08
C SER A 110 2.71 -4.95 -16.39
N GLY A 111 3.47 -4.54 -15.37
CA GLY A 111 4.81 -3.96 -15.54
C GLY A 111 5.81 -4.90 -16.22
N PHE A 112 5.83 -6.18 -15.84
CA PHE A 112 6.70 -7.18 -16.45
C PHE A 112 6.41 -7.35 -17.95
N VAL A 113 5.12 -7.43 -18.33
CA VAL A 113 4.73 -7.56 -19.74
C VAL A 113 5.12 -6.31 -20.54
N VAL A 114 4.95 -5.11 -19.98
CA VAL A 114 5.39 -3.86 -20.63
C VAL A 114 6.90 -3.86 -20.86
N ILE A 115 7.69 -4.23 -19.86
CA ILE A 115 9.16 -4.29 -19.97
C ILE A 115 9.59 -5.27 -21.07
N LEU A 116 8.93 -6.43 -21.19
CA LEU A 116 9.23 -7.38 -22.26
C LEU A 116 8.94 -6.80 -23.65
N ILE A 117 7.77 -6.16 -23.84
CA ILE A 117 7.40 -5.56 -25.13
C ILE A 117 8.34 -4.41 -25.50
N VAL A 118 8.63 -3.52 -24.55
CA VAL A 118 9.58 -2.42 -24.75
C VAL A 118 10.99 -2.96 -24.98
N GLY A 119 11.43 -3.98 -24.25
CA GLY A 119 12.74 -4.60 -24.42
C GLY A 119 12.92 -5.21 -25.81
N ILE A 120 11.93 -5.94 -26.32
CA ILE A 120 11.96 -6.53 -27.67
C ILE A 120 12.01 -5.44 -28.74
N THR A 121 11.20 -4.38 -28.60
CA THR A 121 11.17 -3.27 -29.58
C THR A 121 12.47 -2.47 -29.57
N PHE A 122 13.02 -2.12 -28.41
CA PHE A 122 14.32 -1.46 -28.30
C PHE A 122 15.48 -2.33 -28.80
N PHE A 123 15.50 -3.61 -28.48
CA PHE A 123 16.51 -4.55 -28.97
C PHE A 123 16.46 -4.65 -30.50
N SER A 124 15.26 -4.74 -31.09
CA SER A 124 15.08 -4.74 -32.53
C SER A 124 15.61 -3.44 -33.18
N LEU A 125 15.28 -2.28 -32.62
CA LEU A 125 15.81 -0.99 -33.11
C LEU A 125 17.34 -0.92 -33.04
N PHE A 126 17.93 -1.42 -31.95
CA PHE A 126 19.38 -1.47 -31.78
C PHE A 126 20.05 -2.36 -32.85
N THR A 127 19.45 -3.51 -33.19
CA THR A 127 19.96 -4.39 -34.26
C THR A 127 19.84 -3.79 -35.67
N MET A 128 18.93 -2.84 -35.89
CA MET A 128 18.82 -2.13 -37.18
C MET A 128 19.88 -1.02 -37.35
N MET A 129 20.29 -0.37 -36.25
CA MET A 129 21.29 0.72 -36.26
C MET A 129 22.73 0.23 -36.04
N GLY A 130 22.94 -1.04 -35.67
CA GLY A 130 24.25 -1.62 -35.43
C GLY A 130 24.96 -2.17 -36.69
N PRO A 131 26.29 -2.41 -36.62
CA PRO A 131 27.09 -2.92 -37.74
C PRO A 131 26.74 -4.36 -38.16
N PHE A 132 25.94 -5.07 -37.36
CA PHE A 132 25.39 -6.39 -37.65
C PHE A 132 24.00 -6.25 -38.27
N SER A 133 23.95 -5.70 -39.48
CA SER A 133 22.71 -5.52 -40.24
C SER A 133 22.21 -6.86 -40.79
N TYR A 134 21.53 -7.64 -39.94
CA TYR A 134 20.72 -8.76 -40.40
C TYR A 134 19.40 -8.22 -40.96
N PRO A 135 18.93 -8.69 -42.13
CA PRO A 135 17.61 -8.36 -42.66
C PRO A 135 16.58 -9.06 -41.77
N SER A 136 16.35 -8.49 -40.59
CA SER A 136 15.40 -9.01 -39.63
C SER A 136 14.00 -8.63 -40.10
N HIS A 137 13.35 -9.57 -40.77
CA HIS A 137 11.89 -9.58 -41.01
C HIS A 137 11.07 -9.49 -39.70
N MET A 138 11.71 -9.39 -38.53
CA MET A 138 11.07 -9.25 -37.22
C MET A 138 10.25 -7.95 -37.08
N PHE A 139 10.57 -6.90 -37.85
CA PHE A 139 9.80 -5.64 -37.81
C PHE A 139 8.42 -5.75 -38.48
N SER A 140 8.20 -6.74 -39.36
CA SER A 140 6.88 -6.96 -39.97
C SER A 140 5.84 -7.50 -38.98
N SER A 141 6.24 -7.79 -37.73
CA SER A 141 5.41 -8.36 -36.66
C SER A 141 5.02 -7.36 -35.56
N ILE A 142 5.33 -6.05 -35.70
CA ILE A 142 4.54 -5.01 -35.00
C ILE A 142 3.17 -4.94 -35.69
N GLY A 143 2.46 -6.06 -35.65
CA GLY A 143 1.15 -6.23 -36.23
C GLY A 143 0.09 -5.80 -35.25
N ILE A 144 -1.15 -5.94 -35.69
CA ILE A 144 -2.38 -5.81 -34.91
C ILE A 144 -2.30 -6.51 -33.53
N GLY A 145 -1.55 -7.61 -33.40
CA GLY A 145 -1.36 -8.34 -32.15
C GLY A 145 -0.71 -7.53 -31.01
N THR A 146 0.26 -6.66 -31.30
CA THR A 146 0.90 -5.82 -30.27
C THR A 146 -0.07 -4.78 -29.73
N ILE A 147 -0.90 -4.20 -30.61
CA ILE A 147 -1.93 -3.23 -30.23
C ILE A 147 -2.98 -3.89 -29.32
N PHE A 148 -3.43 -5.10 -29.66
CA PHE A 148 -4.32 -5.89 -28.80
C PHE A 148 -3.70 -6.20 -27.43
N ALA A 149 -2.42 -6.58 -27.39
CA ALA A 149 -1.71 -6.81 -26.13
C ALA A 149 -1.64 -5.54 -25.27
N PHE A 150 -1.32 -4.38 -25.86
CA PHE A 150 -1.33 -3.10 -25.15
C PHE A 150 -2.70 -2.76 -24.55
N ILE A 151 -3.79 -2.99 -25.30
CA ILE A 151 -5.16 -2.77 -24.81
C ILE A 151 -5.46 -3.65 -23.60
N ILE A 152 -5.11 -4.95 -23.66
CA ILE A 152 -5.35 -5.89 -22.55
C ILE A 152 -4.56 -5.47 -21.30
N ILE A 153 -3.28 -5.12 -21.46
CA ILE A 153 -2.42 -4.67 -20.36
C ILE A 153 -2.96 -3.37 -19.75
N TYR A 154 -3.41 -2.44 -20.59
CA TYR A 154 -3.96 -1.17 -20.14
C TYR A 154 -5.25 -1.37 -19.33
N LEU A 155 -6.13 -2.27 -19.74
CA LEU A 155 -7.31 -2.66 -18.95
C LEU A 155 -6.90 -3.27 -17.60
N LEU A 156 -5.86 -4.11 -17.57
CA LEU A 156 -5.31 -4.67 -16.33
C LEU A 156 -4.79 -3.58 -15.38
N LEU A 157 -4.13 -2.54 -15.91
CA LEU A 157 -3.66 -1.39 -15.12
C LEU A 157 -4.83 -0.60 -14.51
N ILE A 158 -5.92 -0.39 -15.26
CA ILE A 158 -7.12 0.28 -14.75
C ILE A 158 -7.73 -0.53 -13.59
N ILE A 159 -7.82 -1.86 -13.74
CA ILE A 159 -8.32 -2.74 -12.69
C ILE A 159 -7.41 -2.65 -11.45
N SER A 160 -6.09 -2.67 -11.64
CA SER A 160 -5.13 -2.49 -10.53
C SER A 160 -5.36 -1.17 -9.79
N ALA A 161 -5.48 -0.06 -10.52
CA ALA A 161 -5.72 1.25 -9.92
C ALA A 161 -7.06 1.34 -9.17
N TYR A 162 -8.09 0.64 -9.65
CA TYR A 162 -9.37 0.54 -8.96
C TYR A 162 -9.24 -0.12 -7.57
N TYR A 163 -8.50 -1.23 -7.49
CA TYR A 163 -8.24 -1.89 -6.21
C TYR A 163 -7.44 -0.99 -5.25
N LEU A 164 -6.45 -0.27 -5.77
CA LEU A 164 -5.65 0.67 -4.96
C LEU A 164 -6.51 1.82 -4.41
N LYS A 165 -7.33 2.44 -5.27
CA LYS A 165 -8.31 3.46 -4.87
C LYS A 165 -9.23 2.94 -3.77
N THR A 166 -9.68 1.69 -3.89
CA THR A 166 -10.57 1.06 -2.90
C THR A 166 -9.89 0.95 -1.54
N SER A 167 -8.63 0.50 -1.48
CA SER A 167 -7.84 0.47 -0.25
C SER A 167 -7.71 1.84 0.41
N PHE A 168 -7.37 2.88 -0.36
CA PHE A 168 -7.27 4.23 0.19
C PHE A 168 -8.62 4.81 0.61
N THR A 169 -9.71 4.45 -0.08
CA THR A 169 -11.07 4.87 0.30
C THR A 169 -11.49 4.25 1.64
N LEU A 170 -11.16 2.98 1.88
CA LEU A 170 -11.37 2.32 3.17
C LEU A 170 -10.52 2.99 4.26
N LEU A 171 -9.24 3.26 3.98
CA LEU A 171 -8.37 3.94 4.93
C LEU A 171 -8.90 5.34 5.29
N SER A 172 -9.46 6.07 4.31
CA SER A 172 -10.14 7.35 4.54
C SER A 172 -11.33 7.24 5.50
N SER A 173 -12.14 6.18 5.38
CA SER A 173 -13.29 5.98 6.30
C SER A 173 -12.87 5.68 7.74
N TYR A 174 -11.74 4.99 7.94
CA TYR A 174 -11.24 4.70 9.29
C TYR A 174 -10.47 5.85 9.92
N THR A 175 -9.73 6.61 9.10
CA THR A 175 -8.88 7.71 9.57
C THR A 175 -9.62 9.04 9.66
N GLY A 176 -10.77 9.17 8.99
CA GLY A 176 -11.51 10.43 8.84
C GLY A 176 -10.85 11.44 7.90
N VAL A 177 -9.73 11.07 7.27
CA VAL A 177 -8.96 11.96 6.39
C VAL A 177 -9.42 11.78 4.94
N ASN A 178 -10.13 12.78 4.42
CA ASN A 178 -10.62 12.79 3.04
C ASN A 178 -9.51 12.80 1.98
N LEU A 179 -8.29 13.21 2.34
CA LEU A 179 -7.14 13.25 1.42
C LEU A 179 -6.78 11.87 0.86
N PHE A 180 -7.00 10.78 1.61
CA PHE A 180 -6.80 9.42 1.08
C PHE A 180 -7.78 9.10 -0.04
N ARG A 181 -9.07 9.45 0.15
CA ARG A 181 -10.10 9.25 -0.87
C ARG A 181 -9.82 10.10 -2.10
N THR A 182 -9.48 11.37 -1.92
CA THR A 182 -9.17 12.29 -3.03
C THR A 182 -7.89 11.84 -3.74
N GLY A 183 -6.79 11.60 -3.02
CA GLY A 183 -5.52 11.16 -3.60
C GLY A 183 -5.66 9.84 -4.38
N GLY A 184 -6.34 8.84 -3.82
CA GLY A 184 -6.61 7.58 -4.52
C GLY A 184 -7.49 7.74 -5.77
N LEU A 185 -8.42 8.70 -5.78
CA LEU A 185 -9.24 9.01 -6.96
C LEU A 185 -8.43 9.72 -8.04
N TRP A 186 -7.56 10.66 -7.65
CA TRP A 186 -6.63 11.32 -8.58
C TRP A 186 -5.64 10.34 -9.18
N TYR A 187 -5.16 9.36 -8.40
CA TYR A 187 -4.31 8.28 -8.93
C TYR A 187 -5.07 7.42 -9.96
N PHE A 188 -6.33 7.11 -9.68
CA PHE A 188 -7.17 6.36 -10.61
C PHE A 188 -7.40 7.12 -11.92
N ILE A 189 -7.74 8.42 -11.82
CA ILE A 189 -7.93 9.29 -12.99
C ILE A 189 -6.62 9.45 -13.77
N GLY A 190 -5.49 9.59 -13.08
CA GLY A 190 -4.17 9.69 -13.68
C GLY A 190 -3.76 8.41 -14.40
N THR A 191 -4.06 7.24 -13.84
CA THR A 191 -3.82 5.95 -14.50
C THR A 191 -4.58 5.83 -15.82
N ILE A 192 -5.87 6.23 -15.84
CA ILE A 192 -6.66 6.26 -17.08
C ILE A 192 -6.02 7.25 -18.07
N LEU A 193 -5.64 8.44 -17.62
CA LEU A 193 -5.08 9.46 -18.50
C LEU A 193 -3.59 9.25 -18.85
N THR A 194 -2.96 8.14 -18.41
CA THR A 194 -1.54 7.83 -18.65
C THR A 194 -1.22 7.65 -20.14
N ILE A 195 -2.23 7.38 -20.97
CA ILE A 195 -2.08 7.36 -22.44
C ILE A 195 -1.51 8.70 -22.95
N VAL A 196 -1.82 9.81 -22.28
CA VAL A 196 -1.32 11.15 -22.58
C VAL A 196 -0.26 11.51 -21.54
N ILE A 197 0.78 12.26 -21.93
CA ILE A 197 1.84 12.73 -21.02
C ILE A 197 1.26 13.44 -19.78
N ILE A 198 0.09 14.07 -19.93
CA ILE A 198 -0.65 14.72 -18.84
C ILE A 198 -0.99 13.77 -17.68
N GLY A 199 -1.19 12.47 -17.94
CA GLY A 199 -1.52 11.49 -16.92
C GLY A 199 -0.39 11.25 -15.92
N ILE A 200 0.86 11.37 -16.38
CA ILE A 200 2.04 11.27 -15.52
C ILE A 200 2.05 12.43 -14.50
N LEU A 201 1.74 13.65 -14.95
CA LEU A 201 1.66 14.82 -14.07
C LEU A 201 0.54 14.68 -13.03
N ILE A 202 -0.62 14.14 -13.42
CA ILE A 202 -1.73 13.90 -12.49
C ILE A 202 -1.36 12.85 -11.45
N ASN A 203 -0.67 11.78 -11.86
CA ASN A 203 -0.19 10.75 -10.94
C ASN A 203 0.79 11.32 -9.90
N LEU A 204 1.64 12.28 -10.27
CA LEU A 204 2.51 12.96 -9.29
C LEU A 204 1.72 13.67 -8.21
N VAL A 205 0.73 14.47 -8.61
CA VAL A 205 -0.15 15.18 -7.68
C VAL A 205 -0.86 14.19 -6.77
N ALA A 206 -1.32 13.07 -7.31
CA ALA A 206 -1.95 12.00 -6.53
C ALA A 206 -1.03 11.43 -5.45
N TRP A 207 0.22 11.11 -5.79
CA TRP A 207 1.20 10.60 -4.82
C TRP A 207 1.53 11.61 -3.73
N ILE A 208 1.63 12.91 -4.07
CA ILE A 208 1.82 13.99 -3.10
C ILE A 208 0.62 14.07 -2.15
N LEU A 209 -0.62 14.03 -2.68
CA LEU A 209 -1.83 14.04 -1.86
C LEU A 209 -1.88 12.83 -0.89
N ILE A 210 -1.50 11.65 -1.38
CA ILE A 210 -1.41 10.43 -0.54
C ILE A 210 -0.34 10.60 0.55
N ALA A 211 0.82 11.17 0.23
CA ALA A 211 1.86 11.45 1.22
C ALA A 211 1.36 12.39 2.32
N VAL A 212 0.73 13.51 1.93
CA VAL A 212 0.13 14.46 2.88
C VAL A 212 -0.98 13.78 3.70
N ALA A 213 -1.77 12.89 3.10
CA ALA A 213 -2.79 12.13 3.81
C ALA A 213 -2.19 11.27 4.94
N PHE A 214 -1.07 10.57 4.69
CA PHE A 214 -0.36 9.81 5.72
C PHE A 214 0.15 10.68 6.86
N PHE A 215 0.70 11.86 6.57
CA PHE A 215 1.14 12.78 7.62
C PHE A 215 -0.02 13.45 8.37
N THR A 216 -1.19 13.59 7.74
CA THR A 216 -2.39 14.21 8.35
C THR A 216 -3.18 13.25 9.23
N THR A 217 -3.01 11.95 9.05
CA THR A 217 -3.68 10.93 9.87
C THR A 217 -3.46 11.18 11.37
N PRO A 218 -4.46 11.11 12.26
CA PRO A 218 -4.27 11.29 13.71
C PRO A 218 -3.49 10.13 14.35
N GLU A 219 -2.59 10.41 15.31
CA GLU A 219 -1.70 9.41 15.98
C GLU A 219 -2.38 8.62 17.08
N GLU A 220 -3.57 9.04 17.45
CA GLU A 220 -4.31 8.48 18.56
C GLU A 220 -5.57 7.84 18.00
N VAL A 221 -5.68 6.52 18.15
CA VAL A 221 -7.01 5.92 18.20
C VAL A 221 -7.64 6.51 19.46
N LYS A 222 -8.54 7.48 19.29
CA LYS A 222 -9.42 7.90 20.38
C LYS A 222 -10.13 6.62 20.85
N SER A 223 -9.65 6.04 21.95
CA SER A 223 -10.45 5.13 22.75
C SER A 223 -11.61 5.97 23.25
N SER A 224 -12.70 6.02 22.50
CA SER A 224 -13.96 6.51 23.02
C SER A 224 -14.33 5.60 24.17
N VAL A 225 -14.08 6.13 25.36
CA VAL A 225 -14.48 5.64 26.68
C VAL A 225 -15.95 5.26 26.68
#